data_AF-A0A1G3I7K5-F1
#
_entry.id   AF-A0A1G3I7K5-F1
#
_cell.length_a   1.000
_cell.length_b   1.000
_cell.length_c   1.000
_cell.angle_alpha   90.00
_cell.angle_beta   90.00
_cell.angle_gamma   90.00
#
_symmetry.space_group_name_H-M   'P 1'
#
loop_
_entity.id
_entity.type
_entity.pdbx_description
1 polymer ?
#
loop_
_entity_poly.entity_id
_entity_poly.type
_entity_poly.pdbx_seq_one_letter_code
_entity_poly.pdbx_strand_id
1 'polypeptide(L)'
;MRSILTIWQFVRHRKIIVAGGICLSGVLLLLAWKNYEKEHWLSRVPAELQVQRVLCVQTDNWGFGPGGNETGVVLDELPEELAKQIQHQGIDSLQNLTREPKWKQTPIQDKNEWMQDEGALPQTSPVQVPRLDNYLNQYGFSIQVDPAVLRDIDAAISQPGNFYVYLRTGVLIVLPAQPRVAFVYVS
;
A
#
# COMPACT_ATOMS: atom_id res chain seq x y z
N MET A 1 -20.84 8.86 -63.59
CA MET A 1 -20.73 9.58 -62.29
C MET A 1 -21.01 8.73 -61.04
N ARG A 2 -21.32 7.43 -61.11
CA ARG A 2 -21.53 6.59 -59.90
C ARG A 2 -20.25 6.07 -59.23
N SER A 3 -19.12 5.97 -59.92
CA SER A 3 -17.90 5.32 -59.38
C SER A 3 -17.10 6.11 -58.35
N ILE A 4 -17.20 7.45 -58.31
CA ILE A 4 -16.40 8.28 -57.39
C ILE A 4 -16.97 8.26 -55.97
N LEU A 5 -18.30 8.14 -55.83
CA LEU A 5 -18.98 8.08 -54.53
C LEU A 5 -18.65 6.80 -53.75
N THR A 6 -18.51 5.67 -54.45
CA THR A 6 -18.21 4.35 -53.86
C THR A 6 -16.79 4.27 -53.31
N ILE A 7 -15.82 4.89 -53.98
CA ILE A 7 -14.42 4.94 -53.55
C ILE A 7 -14.27 5.79 -52.28
N TRP A 8 -14.95 6.94 -52.21
CA TRP A 8 -14.96 7.80 -51.04
C TRP A 8 -15.60 7.13 -49.82
N GLN A 9 -16.70 6.40 -50.02
CA GLN A 9 -17.30 5.60 -48.95
C GLN A 9 -16.34 4.50 -48.47
N PHE A 10 -15.69 3.75 -49.38
CA PHE A 10 -14.76 2.68 -48.99
C PHE A 10 -13.55 3.20 -48.19
N VAL A 11 -12.95 4.33 -48.60
CA VAL A 11 -11.85 4.96 -47.88
C VAL A 11 -12.29 5.46 -46.49
N ARG A 12 -13.52 6.00 -46.38
CA ARG A 12 -14.08 6.43 -45.08
C ARG A 12 -14.29 5.25 -44.12
N HIS A 13 -14.80 4.11 -44.61
CA HIS A 13 -14.98 2.91 -43.78
C HIS A 13 -13.64 2.32 -43.31
N ARG A 14 -12.62 2.28 -44.17
CA ARG A 14 -11.26 1.86 -43.77
C ARG A 14 -10.67 2.73 -42.67
N LYS A 15 -10.81 4.06 -42.80
CA LYS A 15 -10.33 5.00 -41.75
C LYS A 15 -11.06 4.81 -40.43
N ILE A 16 -12.37 4.55 -40.46
CA ILE A 16 -13.17 4.28 -39.24
C ILE A 16 -12.75 2.95 -38.58
N ILE A 17 -12.53 1.88 -39.36
CA ILE A 17 -12.08 0.59 -38.83
C ILE A 17 -10.69 0.71 -38.20
N VAL A 18 -9.75 1.40 -38.86
CA VAL A 18 -8.39 1.62 -38.34
C VAL A 18 -8.42 2.47 -37.08
N ALA A 19 -9.17 3.58 -37.07
CA ALA A 19 -9.30 4.43 -35.88
C ALA A 19 -9.97 3.67 -34.71
N GLY A 20 -11.02 2.88 -35.00
CA GLY A 20 -11.66 2.01 -34.01
C GLY A 20 -10.70 0.97 -33.42
N GLY A 21 -9.84 0.38 -34.26
CA GLY A 21 -8.81 -0.56 -33.82
C GLY A 21 -7.76 0.06 -32.90
N ILE A 22 -7.29 1.29 -33.21
CA ILE A 22 -6.33 2.03 -32.36
C ILE A 22 -6.95 2.45 -31.02
N CYS A 23 -8.21 2.90 -31.03
CA CYS A 23 -8.91 3.23 -29.78
C CYS A 23 -9.09 1.99 -28.90
N LEU A 24 -9.47 0.86 -29.50
CA LEU A 24 -9.65 -0.40 -28.76
C LEU A 24 -8.33 -0.89 -28.16
N SER A 25 -7.23 -0.86 -28.92
CA SER A 25 -5.91 -1.27 -28.40
C SER A 25 -5.43 -0.37 -27.27
N GLY A 26 -5.62 0.95 -27.38
CA GLY A 26 -5.32 1.90 -26.31
C GLY A 26 -6.12 1.61 -25.03
N VAL A 27 -7.42 1.34 -25.15
CA VAL A 27 -8.27 0.98 -24.00
C VAL A 27 -7.81 -0.33 -23.36
N LEU A 28 -7.49 -1.35 -24.16
CA LEU A 28 -7.00 -2.63 -23.64
C LEU A 28 -5.66 -2.50 -22.90
N LEU A 29 -4.73 -1.70 -23.43
CA LEU A 29 -3.44 -1.42 -22.76
C LEU A 29 -3.65 -0.69 -21.42
N LEU A 30 -4.56 0.27 -21.36
CA LEU A 30 -4.89 0.97 -20.12
C LEU A 30 -5.51 0.02 -19.08
N LEU A 31 -6.41 -0.88 -19.51
CA LEU A 31 -7.00 -1.87 -18.62
C LEU A 31 -5.96 -2.87 -18.11
N ALA A 32 -5.08 -3.36 -18.98
CA ALA A 32 -3.99 -4.25 -18.61
C ALA A 32 -3.03 -3.59 -17.61
N TRP A 33 -2.67 -2.33 -17.84
CA TRP A 33 -1.84 -1.55 -16.92
C TRP A 33 -2.49 -1.39 -15.55
N LYS A 34 -3.77 -1.00 -15.49
CA LYS A 34 -4.48 -0.85 -14.21
C LYS A 34 -4.62 -2.18 -13.45
N ASN A 35 -4.83 -3.28 -14.18
CA ASN A 35 -4.89 -4.60 -13.56
C ASN A 35 -3.52 -5.00 -13.00
N TYR A 36 -2.45 -4.78 -13.77
CA TYR A 36 -1.08 -5.03 -13.33
C TYR A 36 -0.73 -4.22 -12.08
N GLU A 37 -1.05 -2.93 -12.04
CA GLU A 37 -0.81 -2.06 -10.88
C GLU A 37 -1.57 -2.55 -9.64
N LYS A 38 -2.84 -2.93 -9.80
CA LYS A 38 -3.64 -3.51 -8.71
C LYS A 38 -3.00 -4.80 -8.18
N GLU A 39 -2.66 -5.74 -9.06
CA GLU A 39 -2.05 -7.01 -8.67
C GLU A 39 -0.68 -6.82 -8.02
N HIS A 40 0.11 -5.87 -8.51
CA HIS A 40 1.40 -5.50 -7.93
C HIS A 40 1.25 -5.07 -6.47
N TRP A 41 0.31 -4.17 -6.15
CA TRP A 41 0.09 -3.72 -4.78
C TRP A 41 -0.45 -4.83 -3.87
N LEU A 42 -1.46 -5.58 -4.35
CA LEU A 42 -2.04 -6.68 -3.58
C LEU A 42 -1.02 -7.80 -3.28
N SER A 43 -0.06 -8.02 -4.18
CA SER A 43 0.98 -9.04 -3.99
C SER A 43 1.93 -8.77 -2.82
N ARG A 44 1.96 -7.53 -2.30
CA ARG A 44 2.79 -7.15 -1.13
C ARG A 44 2.20 -7.62 0.20
N VAL A 45 0.91 -7.89 0.23
CA VAL A 45 0.20 -8.37 1.42
C VAL A 45 0.10 -9.90 1.35
N PRO A 46 0.36 -10.63 2.46
CA PRO A 46 0.15 -12.07 2.51
C PRO A 46 -1.27 -12.45 2.08
N ALA A 47 -1.39 -13.43 1.18
CA ALA A 47 -2.66 -13.86 0.62
C ALA A 47 -3.66 -14.34 1.68
N GLU A 48 -3.16 -14.78 2.83
CA GLU A 48 -3.93 -15.23 3.98
C GLU A 48 -4.77 -14.12 4.63
N LEU A 49 -4.37 -12.85 4.44
CA LEU A 49 -5.18 -11.69 4.85
C LEU A 49 -6.33 -11.38 3.91
N GLN A 50 -6.41 -12.07 2.76
CA GLN A 50 -7.52 -12.03 1.81
C GLN A 50 -7.96 -10.61 1.38
N VAL A 51 -7.00 -9.68 1.34
CA VAL A 51 -7.24 -8.32 0.86
C VAL A 51 -7.62 -8.37 -0.62
N GLN A 52 -8.66 -7.63 -1.00
CA GLN A 52 -9.16 -7.58 -2.39
C GLN A 52 -9.08 -6.19 -3.01
N ARG A 53 -8.92 -5.16 -2.18
CA ARG A 53 -9.01 -3.76 -2.59
C ARG A 53 -7.94 -2.91 -1.90
N VAL A 54 -7.15 -2.24 -2.72
CA VAL A 54 -6.27 -1.16 -2.31
C VAL A 54 -7.11 0.10 -2.12
N LEU A 55 -7.03 0.71 -0.95
CA LEU A 55 -7.74 1.93 -0.58
C LEU A 55 -6.90 3.17 -0.90
N CYS A 56 -5.60 3.11 -0.66
CA CYS A 56 -4.70 4.24 -0.82
C CYS A 56 -3.27 3.75 -1.11
N VAL A 57 -2.57 4.45 -2.00
CA VAL A 57 -1.15 4.26 -2.30
C VAL A 57 -0.50 5.63 -2.25
N GLN A 58 0.48 5.81 -1.37
CA GLN A 58 1.25 7.04 -1.22
C GLN A 58 2.73 6.67 -1.17
N THR A 59 3.44 6.95 -2.26
CA THR A 59 4.80 6.49 -2.47
C THR A 59 5.57 7.54 -3.24
N ASP A 60 6.84 7.77 -2.90
CA ASP A 60 7.79 8.46 -3.78
C ASP A 60 9.00 7.56 -4.04
N ASN A 61 9.69 7.86 -5.14
CA ASN A 61 10.90 7.19 -5.58
C ASN A 61 11.91 8.26 -6.02
N TRP A 62 13.12 8.22 -5.44
CA TRP A 62 14.23 9.13 -5.78
C TRP A 62 15.38 8.43 -6.52
N GLY A 63 15.23 7.16 -6.87
CA GLY A 63 16.21 6.37 -7.61
C GLY A 63 15.84 6.13 -9.07
N PHE A 64 16.80 5.61 -9.84
CA PHE A 64 16.57 5.09 -11.20
C PHE A 64 16.61 3.55 -11.18
N GLY A 65 15.55 2.92 -11.67
CA GLY A 65 15.46 1.46 -11.80
C GLY A 65 14.82 0.75 -10.59
N PRO A 66 14.66 -0.58 -10.65
CA PRO A 66 13.99 -1.36 -9.61
C PRO A 66 14.73 -1.29 -8.27
N GLY A 67 14.02 -0.95 -7.18
CA GLY A 67 14.58 -0.89 -5.83
C GLY A 67 15.38 0.37 -5.51
N GLY A 68 15.21 1.45 -6.28
CA GLY A 68 15.87 2.72 -6.01
C GLY A 68 15.09 3.55 -5.00
N ASN A 69 15.66 3.80 -3.82
CA ASN A 69 15.22 4.77 -2.80
C ASN A 69 13.71 5.04 -2.83
N GLU A 70 12.92 4.03 -2.48
CA GLU A 70 11.47 4.09 -2.45
C GLU A 70 11.00 4.11 -1.01
N THR A 71 10.03 4.96 -0.70
CA THR A 71 9.35 4.94 0.59
C THR A 71 7.86 5.08 0.35
N GLY A 72 7.07 4.41 1.17
CA GLY A 72 5.65 4.32 0.87
C GLY A 72 4.77 3.75 1.95
N VAL A 73 3.51 4.13 1.83
CA VAL A 73 2.39 3.61 2.61
C VAL A 73 1.32 3.13 1.64
N VAL A 74 0.92 1.88 1.79
CA VAL A 74 -0.21 1.28 1.09
C VAL A 74 -1.25 0.93 2.14
N LEU A 75 -2.48 1.39 1.95
CA LEU A 75 -3.63 0.98 2.75
C LEU A 75 -4.52 0.08 1.92
N ASP A 76 -4.89 -1.02 2.53
CA ASP A 76 -5.64 -2.11 1.96
C ASP A 76 -6.89 -2.39 2.81
N GLU A 77 -7.96 -2.85 2.18
CA GLU A 77 -9.18 -3.25 2.86
C GLU A 77 -9.06 -4.66 3.43
N LEU A 78 -9.21 -4.78 4.75
CA LEU A 78 -9.30 -6.06 5.43
C LEU A 78 -10.77 -6.55 5.36
N PRO A 79 -11.03 -7.81 4.99
CA PRO A 79 -12.39 -8.35 5.05
C PRO A 79 -12.98 -8.22 6.46
N GLU A 80 -14.22 -7.73 6.56
CA GLU A 80 -14.85 -7.46 7.87
C GLU A 80 -14.91 -8.69 8.78
N GLU A 81 -15.17 -9.87 8.21
CA GLU A 81 -15.23 -11.12 8.97
C GLU A 81 -13.87 -11.50 9.54
N LEU A 82 -12.80 -11.29 8.78
CA LEU A 82 -11.44 -11.51 9.25
C LEU A 82 -11.07 -10.46 10.31
N ALA A 83 -11.45 -9.20 10.11
CA ALA A 83 -11.24 -8.13 11.09
C ALA A 83 -11.92 -8.48 12.43
N LYS A 84 -13.19 -8.91 12.42
CA LYS A 84 -13.90 -9.37 13.62
C LYS A 84 -13.21 -10.57 14.27
N GLN A 85 -12.80 -11.56 13.47
CA GLN A 85 -12.07 -12.71 13.99
C GLN A 85 -10.80 -12.28 14.73
N ILE A 86 -10.03 -11.35 14.16
CA ILE A 86 -8.81 -10.81 14.78
C ILE A 86 -9.13 -10.01 16.04
N GLN A 87 -10.22 -9.22 16.07
CA GLN A 87 -10.65 -8.54 17.31
C GLN A 87 -11.00 -9.53 18.43
N HIS A 88 -11.61 -10.67 18.09
CA HIS A 88 -12.03 -11.68 19.08
C HIS A 88 -10.90 -12.60 19.54
N GLN A 89 -10.06 -13.07 18.63
CA GLN A 89 -9.00 -14.05 18.89
C GLN A 89 -7.64 -13.40 19.13
N GLY A 90 -7.51 -12.11 18.83
CA GLY A 90 -6.27 -11.36 19.00
C GLY A 90 -5.15 -11.90 18.11
N ILE A 91 -3.93 -11.88 18.66
CA ILE A 91 -2.71 -12.24 17.93
C ILE A 91 -2.72 -13.71 17.47
N ASP A 92 -3.41 -14.59 18.19
CA ASP A 92 -3.45 -16.03 17.90
C ASP A 92 -4.11 -16.30 16.54
N SER A 93 -5.11 -15.52 16.13
CA SER A 93 -5.67 -15.63 14.78
C SER A 93 -4.62 -15.41 13.69
N LEU A 94 -3.76 -14.40 13.87
CA LEU A 94 -2.73 -14.02 12.90
C LEU A 94 -1.59 -15.04 12.87
N GLN A 95 -1.20 -15.55 14.04
CA GLN A 95 -0.20 -16.62 14.16
C GLN A 95 -0.67 -17.92 13.49
N ASN A 96 -1.96 -18.22 13.56
CA ASN A 96 -2.54 -19.40 12.90
C ASN A 96 -2.74 -19.20 11.39
N LEU A 97 -2.97 -17.95 10.95
CA LEU A 97 -3.18 -17.62 9.53
C LEU A 97 -1.91 -17.76 8.71
N THR A 98 -0.75 -17.41 9.28
CA THR A 98 0.48 -17.30 8.52
C THR A 98 1.60 -18.11 9.17
N ARG A 99 2.25 -19.01 8.43
CA ARG A 99 3.27 -19.93 8.97
C ARG A 99 4.52 -19.27 9.53
N GLU A 100 4.87 -18.07 9.08
CA GLU A 100 6.20 -17.47 9.32
C GLU A 100 6.31 -16.00 9.76
N PRO A 101 5.25 -15.16 9.85
CA PRO A 101 5.38 -13.86 10.48
C PRO A 101 5.29 -13.98 12.01
N LYS A 102 6.36 -13.56 12.69
CA LYS A 102 6.34 -13.30 14.14
C LYS A 102 5.54 -12.03 14.41
N TRP A 103 4.22 -12.14 14.32
CA TRP A 103 3.31 -11.06 14.67
C TRP A 103 3.59 -10.56 16.08
N LYS A 104 3.38 -9.25 16.27
CA LYS A 104 3.52 -8.55 17.55
C LYS A 104 2.31 -7.67 17.77
N GLN A 105 2.02 -7.37 19.03
CA GLN A 105 0.98 -6.42 19.41
C GLN A 105 1.58 -5.02 19.49
N THR A 106 0.83 -4.02 19.01
CA THR A 106 1.14 -2.62 19.30
C THR A 106 0.93 -2.34 20.79
N PRO A 107 1.58 -1.32 21.39
CA PRO A 107 2.44 -0.32 20.75
C PRO A 107 3.77 -0.86 20.21
N ILE A 108 4.27 -0.29 19.09
CA ILE A 108 5.61 -0.61 18.57
C ILE A 108 6.67 -0.01 19.50
N GLN A 109 7.57 -0.84 20.02
CA GLN A 109 8.62 -0.43 20.95
C GLN A 109 9.98 -1.09 20.69
N ASP A 110 10.04 -2.00 19.72
CA ASP A 110 11.17 -2.90 19.55
C ASP A 110 12.23 -2.41 18.56
N LYS A 111 12.01 -1.25 17.94
CA LYS A 111 12.96 -0.62 17.02
C LYS A 111 12.98 0.90 17.09
N ASN A 112 14.19 1.46 17.04
CA ASN A 112 14.42 2.89 17.15
C ASN A 112 13.98 3.68 15.90
N GLU A 113 13.83 3.05 14.73
CA GLU A 113 13.44 3.77 13.51
C GLU A 113 12.02 4.36 13.60
N TRP A 114 11.18 3.84 14.50
CA TRP A 114 9.86 4.39 14.78
C TRP A 114 9.91 5.55 15.79
N MET A 115 10.99 5.65 16.55
CA MET A 115 11.15 6.62 17.63
C MET A 115 11.81 7.89 17.11
N GLN A 116 11.55 8.98 17.82
CA GLN A 116 12.16 10.26 17.47
C GLN A 116 13.66 10.22 17.77
N ASP A 117 14.47 10.75 16.85
CA ASP A 117 15.93 10.75 16.93
C ASP A 117 16.41 11.40 18.25
N GLU A 118 17.20 10.67 19.04
CA GLU A 118 17.60 11.04 20.41
C GLU A 118 18.45 12.33 20.49
N GLY A 119 18.95 12.83 19.36
CA GLY A 119 19.79 14.02 19.28
C GLY A 119 19.12 15.35 19.66
N ALA A 120 17.79 15.37 19.87
CA ALA A 120 17.02 16.60 20.09
C ALA A 120 16.42 16.77 21.50
N LEU A 121 16.52 15.78 22.40
CA LEU A 121 15.84 15.83 23.70
C LEU A 121 16.77 15.59 24.90
N PRO A 122 16.62 16.34 26.00
CA PRO A 122 17.23 16.00 27.28
C PRO A 122 16.77 14.61 27.75
N GLN A 123 17.68 13.83 28.36
CA GLN A 123 17.50 12.46 28.87
C GLN A 123 16.36 12.26 29.91
N THR A 124 15.58 13.30 30.18
CA THR A 124 14.43 13.32 31.10
C THR A 124 13.07 13.41 30.39
N SER A 125 13.05 13.22 29.07
CA SER A 125 11.84 13.38 28.22
C SER A 125 10.99 12.09 28.15
N PRO A 126 9.66 12.22 27.91
CA PRO A 126 8.66 11.18 28.20
C PRO A 126 8.77 9.98 27.25
N VAL A 127 8.08 8.88 27.63
CA VAL A 127 7.89 7.65 26.86
C VAL A 127 7.95 7.91 25.35
N GLN A 128 8.96 7.35 24.67
CA GLN A 128 9.10 7.48 23.22
C GLN A 128 7.85 6.88 22.55
N VAL A 129 7.14 7.70 21.78
CA VAL A 129 5.93 7.30 21.06
C VAL A 129 6.33 6.98 19.62
N PRO A 130 5.99 5.79 19.10
CA PRO A 130 6.29 5.44 17.72
C PRO A 130 5.53 6.36 16.75
N ARG A 131 6.19 6.80 15.68
CA ARG A 131 5.59 7.63 14.63
C ARG A 131 5.97 7.11 13.25
N LEU A 132 5.01 7.15 12.34
CA LEU A 132 5.16 6.68 10.97
C LEU A 132 6.15 7.54 10.19
N ASP A 133 6.15 8.85 10.39
CA ASP A 133 7.06 9.77 9.70
C ASP A 133 8.53 9.52 10.04
N ASN A 134 8.83 9.15 11.29
CA ASN A 134 10.17 8.70 11.69
C ASN A 134 10.61 7.48 10.86
N TYR A 135 9.75 6.47 10.77
CA TYR A 135 10.06 5.24 10.04
C TYR A 135 10.25 5.50 8.53
N LEU A 136 9.35 6.29 7.93
CA LEU A 136 9.41 6.62 6.51
C LEU A 136 10.62 7.47 6.13
N ASN A 137 11.10 8.30 7.07
CA ASN A 137 12.23 9.22 6.87
C ASN A 137 13.58 8.65 7.34
N GLN A 138 13.69 7.35 7.59
CA GLN A 138 14.91 6.73 8.16
C GLN A 138 16.19 6.95 7.34
N TYR A 139 16.07 7.29 6.05
CA TYR A 139 17.21 7.59 5.16
C TYR A 139 17.26 9.05 4.68
N GLY A 140 16.52 9.96 5.34
CA GLY A 140 16.46 11.38 4.97
C GLY A 140 15.61 11.69 3.74
N PHE A 141 14.83 10.71 3.26
CA PHE A 141 13.86 10.86 2.18
C PHE A 141 12.45 10.72 2.76
N SER A 142 11.74 11.83 2.87
CA SER A 142 10.38 11.87 3.40
C SER A 142 9.36 12.01 2.27
N ILE A 143 8.19 11.41 2.48
CA ILE A 143 7.02 11.56 1.59
C ILE A 143 5.94 12.38 2.25
N GLN A 144 5.13 13.00 1.41
CA GLN A 144 3.86 13.56 1.86
C GLN A 144 2.86 12.41 2.02
N VAL A 145 2.47 12.17 3.27
CA VAL A 145 1.36 11.28 3.61
C VAL A 145 0.16 12.14 3.98
N ASP A 146 -1.02 11.77 3.46
CA ASP A 146 -2.30 12.35 3.83
C ASP A 146 -2.42 12.42 5.37
N PRO A 147 -2.71 13.59 5.96
CA PRO A 147 -2.74 13.76 7.40
C PRO A 147 -3.71 12.82 8.13
N ALA A 148 -4.80 12.39 7.48
CA ALA A 148 -5.72 11.42 8.04
C ALA A 148 -5.10 10.03 8.07
N VAL A 149 -4.43 9.60 6.99
CA VAL A 149 -3.70 8.32 6.95
C VAL A 149 -2.57 8.29 7.97
N LEU A 150 -1.79 9.37 8.06
CA LEU A 150 -0.72 9.52 9.04
C LEU A 150 -1.27 9.36 10.47
N ARG A 151 -2.34 10.08 10.81
CA ARG A 151 -2.97 10.02 12.13
C ARG A 151 -3.54 8.64 12.44
N ASP A 152 -4.19 8.00 11.47
CA ASP A 152 -4.80 6.67 11.64
C ASP A 152 -3.72 5.62 11.95
N ILE A 153 -2.60 5.65 11.21
CA ILE A 153 -1.48 4.73 11.43
C ILE A 153 -0.72 5.07 12.71
N ASP A 154 -0.43 6.35 13.00
CA ASP A 154 0.22 6.77 14.24
C ASP A 154 -0.58 6.33 15.47
N ALA A 155 -1.90 6.48 15.43
CA ALA A 155 -2.78 5.96 16.49
C ALA A 155 -2.70 4.43 16.59
N ALA A 156 -2.67 3.73 15.46
CA ALA A 156 -2.61 2.28 15.44
C ALA A 156 -1.31 1.72 16.02
N ILE A 157 -0.16 2.29 15.67
CA ILE A 157 1.15 1.85 16.14
C ILE A 157 1.45 2.25 17.59
N SER A 158 0.78 3.27 18.12
CA SER A 158 1.01 3.79 19.47
C SER A 158 0.04 3.25 20.53
N GLN A 159 -1.06 2.62 20.13
CA GLN A 159 -2.09 2.10 21.04
C GLN A 159 -2.21 0.58 20.94
N PRO A 160 -2.57 -0.12 22.04
CA PRO A 160 -2.85 -1.55 21.98
C PRO A 160 -4.09 -1.87 21.15
N GLY A 161 -4.19 -3.11 20.69
CA GLY A 161 -5.33 -3.62 19.91
C GLY A 161 -5.09 -3.74 18.40
N ASN A 162 -3.91 -3.35 17.92
CA ASN A 162 -3.45 -3.58 16.56
C ASN A 162 -2.27 -4.55 16.57
N PHE A 163 -1.91 -5.03 15.39
CA PHE A 163 -0.87 -6.04 15.23
C PHE A 163 0.07 -5.64 14.12
N TYR A 164 1.34 -6.02 14.24
CA TYR A 164 2.31 -5.73 13.20
C TYR A 164 3.31 -6.86 13.03
N VAL A 165 3.94 -6.89 11.86
CA VAL A 165 5.05 -7.78 11.58
C VAL A 165 6.05 -7.15 10.63
N TYR A 166 7.33 -7.38 10.91
CA TYR A 166 8.41 -7.03 9.98
C TYR A 166 8.52 -8.09 8.90
N LEU A 167 8.38 -7.65 7.66
CA LEU A 167 8.68 -8.41 6.46
C LEU A 167 10.09 -8.04 5.99
N ARG A 168 10.58 -8.75 4.97
CA ARG A 168 11.89 -8.45 4.36
C ARG A 168 11.96 -7.03 3.79
N THR A 169 10.83 -6.52 3.28
CA THR A 169 10.76 -5.28 2.50
C THR A 169 9.98 -4.17 3.20
N GLY A 170 9.55 -4.35 4.43
CA GLY A 170 8.72 -3.36 5.12
C GLY A 170 8.04 -3.91 6.36
N VAL A 171 7.03 -3.19 6.84
CA VAL A 171 6.22 -3.53 8.00
C VAL A 171 4.77 -3.60 7.57
N LEU A 172 4.11 -4.66 7.99
CA LEU A 172 2.69 -4.84 7.77
C LEU A 172 1.97 -4.66 9.10
N ILE A 173 0.97 -3.78 9.13
CA ILE A 173 0.21 -3.39 10.32
C ILE A 173 -1.25 -3.72 10.06
N VAL A 174 -1.86 -4.51 10.93
CA VAL A 174 -3.27 -4.90 10.86
C VAL A 174 -4.05 -4.08 11.87
N LEU A 175 -5.04 -3.34 11.36
CA LEU A 175 -5.92 -2.47 12.14
C LEU A 175 -7.31 -3.13 12.17
N PRO A 176 -7.61 -4.00 13.15
CA PRO A 176 -8.85 -4.76 13.09
C PRO A 176 -10.08 -3.91 13.45
N ALA A 177 -9.93 -2.85 14.28
CA ALA A 177 -11.01 -1.92 14.62
C ALA A 177 -11.45 -1.04 13.44
N GLN A 178 -10.55 -0.83 12.49
CA GLN A 178 -10.78 -0.08 11.26
C GLN A 178 -10.36 -1.01 10.13
N PRO A 179 -11.26 -1.83 9.54
CA PRO A 179 -10.92 -3.05 8.79
C PRO A 179 -9.96 -2.78 7.62
N ARG A 180 -8.67 -2.69 7.95
CA ARG A 180 -7.61 -2.19 7.09
C ARG A 180 -6.30 -2.87 7.43
N VAL A 181 -5.45 -2.95 6.42
CA VAL A 181 -4.05 -3.36 6.53
C VAL A 181 -3.20 -2.23 5.97
N ALA A 182 -2.17 -1.83 6.70
CA ALA A 182 -1.16 -0.92 6.21
C ALA A 182 0.12 -1.70 5.87
N PHE A 183 0.62 -1.55 4.65
CA PHE A 183 1.98 -1.94 4.30
C PHE A 183 2.85 -0.70 4.19
N VAL A 184 3.85 -0.61 5.05
CA VAL A 184 4.76 0.53 5.15
C VAL A 184 6.16 0.06 4.79
N TYR A 185 6.87 0.79 3.93
CA TYR A 185 8.20 0.36 3.50
C TYR A 185 9.12 1.54 3.23
N VAL A 186 10.42 1.28 3.38
CA VAL A 186 11.51 2.12 2.93
C VAL A 186 12.59 1.18 2.38
N SER A 187 13.10 1.45 1.18
CA SER A 187 14.12 0.64 0.50
C SER A 187 15.14 1.49 -0.24
#